data_AF-A0A9R0TUE7-F1
#
_entry.id   AF-A0A9R0TUE7-F1
#
_cell.length_a   1.000
_cell.length_b   1.000
_cell.length_c   1.000
_cell.angle_alpha   90.00
_cell.angle_beta   90.00
_cell.angle_gamma   90.00
#
_symmetry.space_group_name_H-M   'P 1'
#
loop_
_entity.id
_entity.type
_entity.pdbx_description
1 polymer ?
#
loop_
_entity_poly.entity_id
_entity_poly.type
_entity_poly.pdbx_seq_one_letter_code
_entity_poly.pdbx_strand_id
1 'polypeptide(L)'
;MALLALRLGHSSLHPAPPLRRQRQRLVVSCSSVSDGGAAVVWFKHDLRLDDHPGLVAACAEPRRPVVPLYVFDSRILAGYSDTRLELLLFALKDLKLALKSQRSDLLIGLGNAEDAVLKLANEVQAGVIYTEEEVEQCVCSVLANVESSLSNGSFTRGNPPEIKFWSAPLYDYKSLRQLSTSRNQFLNEKFSTTTALPAPTLPTLNVELDTGSLPTLEELKVFLKESRMAQDNWVPIKSTSARSILKAALIQRKIKSNVSLSDGDGGNIEDITTSAGASGRKIAGSMFASESSLEVRGGTDITLDALDAYLKYLEGTGKASWQELHDKVRFAETRDGASFRTLFGNAIQLGVISRRRAYQETIQYERDRNAGFLSPFGYSTPTVTSAVDAICSLEWYWLLALKSQVSIEGNYPLKFWRWKGYLIWQYTSVGHEGPAVLLVHGFGASLQHFRDNISNIADEGHRVWAITLLGFGKSEKPNVDYSELLWSELLRDFIVDVVRDPVHLVGNSIGGYICAIAAGLWPSLANSLVLLNSAGSVVPNYSFIPLSKEGRTSWLSRLQARLLLLFLRSRAGGILKGYYPTRTERVDKPLVDEIIRAVI
;
A
#
# COMPACT_ATOMS: atom_id res chain seq x y z
N MET A 1 -33.42 -73.84 -23.23
CA MET A 1 -32.74 -75.08 -22.81
C MET A 1 -31.26 -74.72 -22.65
N ALA A 2 -30.82 -74.34 -21.44
CA ALA A 2 -30.33 -75.27 -20.41
C ALA A 2 -29.04 -75.94 -20.91
N LEU A 3 -27.87 -75.93 -20.27
CA LEU A 3 -27.36 -75.79 -18.89
C LEU A 3 -25.82 -75.60 -19.06
N LEU A 4 -25.03 -74.91 -18.22
CA LEU A 4 -24.45 -75.34 -16.93
C LEU A 4 -23.40 -74.23 -16.58
N ALA A 5 -23.48 -73.45 -15.49
CA ALA A 5 -22.94 -73.77 -14.15
C ALA A 5 -21.48 -74.30 -14.23
N LEU A 6 -20.40 -73.67 -13.71
CA LEU A 6 -20.17 -72.95 -12.46
C LEU A 6 -18.73 -72.36 -12.45
N ARG A 7 -18.50 -71.27 -11.67
CA ARG A 7 -17.25 -70.92 -10.92
C ARG A 7 -16.07 -70.36 -11.75
N LEU A 8 -15.55 -69.14 -11.56
CA LEU A 8 -15.31 -68.31 -10.37
C LEU A 8 -15.14 -66.82 -10.74
N GLY A 9 -15.59 -65.92 -9.84
CA GLY A 9 -14.89 -64.67 -9.49
C GLY A 9 -14.97 -63.48 -10.45
N HIS A 10 -15.82 -62.50 -10.15
CA HIS A 10 -15.36 -61.20 -9.64
C HIS A 10 -16.52 -60.24 -9.33
N SER A 11 -16.28 -59.48 -8.27
CA SER A 11 -17.16 -58.62 -7.49
C SER A 11 -17.74 -57.48 -8.31
N SER A 12 -19.04 -57.24 -8.14
CA SER A 12 -19.80 -56.12 -8.72
C SER A 12 -19.37 -54.77 -8.13
N LEU A 13 -19.11 -53.81 -9.03
CA LEU A 13 -19.04 -52.38 -8.76
C LEU A 13 -20.47 -51.83 -8.62
N HIS A 14 -20.85 -51.40 -7.42
CA HIS A 14 -21.95 -50.46 -7.20
C HIS A 14 -21.38 -49.14 -6.67
N PRO A 15 -22.00 -47.98 -7.00
CA PRO A 15 -21.44 -46.67 -6.72
C PRO A 15 -21.49 -46.37 -5.22
N ALA A 16 -20.40 -45.77 -4.71
CA ALA A 16 -20.25 -45.40 -3.31
C ALA A 16 -21.25 -44.32 -2.89
N PRO A 17 -21.78 -44.38 -1.65
CA PRO A 17 -22.67 -43.35 -1.10
C PRO A 17 -21.88 -42.06 -0.78
N PRO A 18 -22.55 -40.90 -0.68
CA PRO A 18 -21.88 -39.63 -0.43
C PRO A 18 -21.24 -39.62 0.96
N LEU A 19 -19.97 -39.19 1.03
CA LEU A 19 -19.20 -39.00 2.25
C LEU A 19 -19.86 -37.93 3.13
N ARG A 20 -20.68 -38.39 4.07
CA ARG A 20 -21.22 -37.59 5.17
C ARG A 20 -20.06 -37.21 6.10
N ARG A 21 -19.51 -35.99 5.95
CA ARG A 21 -18.53 -35.42 6.89
C ARG A 21 -19.10 -35.48 8.30
N GLN A 22 -18.50 -36.33 9.15
CA GLN A 22 -18.82 -36.44 10.57
C GLN A 22 -18.40 -35.12 11.23
N ARG A 23 -19.38 -34.23 11.46
CA ARG A 23 -19.24 -33.10 12.38
C ARG A 23 -19.07 -33.68 13.78
N GLN A 24 -17.87 -33.62 14.35
CA GLN A 24 -17.68 -33.85 15.77
C GLN A 24 -18.34 -32.68 16.50
N ARG A 25 -19.53 -32.94 17.07
CA ARG A 25 -20.16 -32.07 18.06
C ARG A 25 -19.61 -32.48 19.42
N LEU A 26 -18.79 -31.63 20.03
CA LEU A 26 -18.52 -31.70 21.46
C LEU A 26 -19.58 -30.88 22.23
N VAL A 27 -19.87 -31.33 23.44
CA VAL A 27 -20.97 -30.83 24.27
C VAL A 27 -20.46 -29.76 25.22
N VAL A 28 -21.24 -28.69 25.35
CA VAL A 28 -20.96 -27.47 26.12
C VAL A 28 -21.19 -27.67 27.62
N SER A 29 -20.27 -27.18 28.46
CA SER A 29 -20.61 -26.73 29.82
C SER A 29 -20.11 -25.30 30.03
N CYS A 30 -21.04 -24.36 30.12
CA CYS A 30 -20.73 -22.94 30.32
C CYS A 30 -20.72 -22.65 31.82
N SER A 31 -19.55 -22.36 32.39
CA SER A 31 -19.45 -21.80 33.74
C SER A 31 -18.39 -20.70 33.77
N SER A 32 -18.87 -19.47 34.04
CA SER A 32 -18.15 -18.21 34.30
C SER A 32 -17.51 -17.48 33.11
N VAL A 33 -18.34 -16.74 32.35
CA VAL A 33 -17.88 -15.53 31.64
C VAL A 33 -17.95 -14.37 32.65
N SER A 34 -16.83 -13.68 32.85
CA SER A 34 -16.73 -12.48 33.68
C SER A 34 -17.57 -11.34 33.08
N ASP A 35 -17.94 -10.36 33.92
CA ASP A 35 -18.90 -9.26 33.69
C ASP A 35 -18.59 -8.33 32.48
N GLY A 36 -17.57 -8.62 31.67
CA GLY A 36 -17.07 -7.78 30.57
C GLY A 36 -16.96 -8.46 29.19
N GLY A 37 -17.41 -9.71 29.03
CA GLY A 37 -17.46 -10.36 27.71
C GLY A 37 -16.10 -10.64 27.07
N ALA A 38 -16.05 -11.19 25.84
CA ALA A 38 -14.77 -11.43 25.15
C ALA A 38 -14.10 -10.12 24.68
N ALA A 39 -12.78 -10.14 24.45
CA ALA A 39 -12.04 -9.07 23.79
C ALA A 39 -11.75 -9.48 22.35
N VAL A 40 -12.19 -8.70 21.37
CA VAL A 40 -11.91 -8.95 19.96
C VAL A 40 -10.69 -8.13 19.54
N VAL A 41 -9.75 -8.73 18.82
CA VAL A 41 -8.62 -8.02 18.19
C VAL A 41 -8.82 -8.09 16.69
N TRP A 42 -9.14 -6.95 16.07
CA TRP A 42 -9.42 -6.87 14.65
C TRP A 42 -8.18 -6.43 13.85
N PHE A 43 -7.59 -7.41 13.18
CA PHE A 43 -6.43 -7.27 12.31
C PHE A 43 -6.83 -6.72 10.93
N LYS A 44 -6.01 -5.81 10.41
CA LYS A 44 -6.08 -5.19 9.07
C LYS A 44 -4.70 -5.13 8.41
N HIS A 45 -3.87 -4.16 8.81
CA HIS A 45 -2.51 -3.91 8.30
C HIS A 45 -1.44 -4.13 9.37
N ASP A 46 -1.74 -4.95 10.38
CA ASP A 46 -1.00 -5.22 11.60
C ASP A 46 -0.78 -6.73 11.82
N LEU A 47 -0.49 -7.47 10.73
CA LEU A 47 -0.50 -8.94 10.68
C LEU A 47 0.69 -9.62 11.40
N ARG A 48 0.83 -9.36 12.69
CA ARG A 48 1.92 -9.87 13.56
C ARG A 48 1.44 -10.07 14.99
N LEU A 49 2.22 -10.80 15.79
CA LEU A 49 1.98 -10.98 17.22
C LEU A 49 2.92 -10.14 18.10
N ASP A 50 4.14 -9.90 17.62
CA ASP A 50 5.09 -9.02 18.28
C ASP A 50 4.73 -7.54 18.04
N ASP A 51 5.22 -6.68 18.93
CA ASP A 51 5.05 -5.25 18.83
C ASP A 51 3.61 -4.79 18.55
N HIS A 52 2.64 -5.43 19.20
CA HIS A 52 1.22 -5.22 18.99
C HIS A 52 0.52 -4.75 20.28
N PRO A 53 0.48 -3.42 20.55
CA PRO A 53 -0.18 -2.85 21.73
C PRO A 53 -1.63 -3.30 21.94
N GLY A 54 -2.44 -3.39 20.86
CA GLY A 54 -3.82 -3.85 20.97
C GLY A 54 -3.97 -5.28 21.50
N LEU A 55 -3.10 -6.20 21.05
CA LEU A 55 -3.05 -7.58 21.49
C LEU A 55 -2.54 -7.68 22.93
N VAL A 56 -1.52 -6.90 23.29
CA VAL A 56 -1.01 -6.80 24.68
C VAL A 56 -2.10 -6.29 25.62
N ALA A 57 -2.85 -5.26 25.22
CA ALA A 57 -3.97 -4.72 26.00
C ALA A 57 -5.13 -5.74 26.12
N ALA A 58 -5.44 -6.46 25.05
CA ALA A 58 -6.45 -7.53 25.07
C ALA A 58 -6.06 -8.67 26.02
N CYS A 59 -4.77 -9.03 26.07
CA CYS A 59 -4.25 -10.08 26.95
C CYS A 59 -3.96 -9.62 28.39
N ALA A 60 -4.08 -8.31 28.69
CA ALA A 60 -3.79 -7.79 30.02
C ALA A 60 -4.78 -8.30 31.10
N GLU A 61 -5.99 -8.70 30.69
CA GLU A 61 -7.01 -9.29 31.57
C GLU A 61 -6.92 -10.83 31.55
N PRO A 62 -6.37 -11.50 32.59
CA PRO A 62 -5.96 -12.91 32.51
C PRO A 62 -7.08 -13.93 32.31
N ARG A 63 -8.35 -13.54 32.50
CA ARG A 63 -9.53 -14.42 32.40
C ARG A 63 -10.44 -14.07 31.23
N ARG A 64 -10.09 -13.06 30.45
CA ARG A 64 -10.92 -12.60 29.34
C ARG A 64 -10.53 -13.37 28.06
N PRO A 65 -11.47 -14.06 27.39
CA PRO A 65 -11.18 -14.68 26.10
C PRO A 65 -10.76 -13.62 25.08
N VAL A 66 -9.65 -13.86 24.36
CA VAL A 66 -9.16 -12.99 23.29
C VAL A 66 -9.46 -13.66 21.94
N VAL A 67 -10.14 -12.94 21.06
CA VAL A 67 -10.67 -13.44 19.79
C VAL A 67 -10.04 -12.66 18.63
N PRO A 68 -8.99 -13.20 17.98
CA PRO A 68 -8.39 -12.62 16.78
C PRO A 68 -9.34 -12.71 15.57
N LEU A 69 -9.58 -11.59 14.88
CA LEU A 69 -10.42 -11.51 13.69
C LEU A 69 -9.66 -10.83 12.55
N TYR A 70 -9.77 -11.39 11.34
CA TYR A 70 -9.43 -10.72 10.09
C TYR A 70 -10.64 -10.79 9.14
N VAL A 71 -10.98 -9.67 8.49
CA VAL A 71 -12.08 -9.61 7.52
C VAL A 71 -11.58 -9.20 6.14
N PHE A 72 -11.81 -10.04 5.15
CA PHE A 72 -11.62 -9.72 3.74
C PHE A 72 -12.75 -8.80 3.25
N ASP A 73 -12.54 -7.49 3.40
CA ASP A 73 -13.45 -6.46 2.93
C ASP A 73 -13.05 -5.96 1.54
N SER A 74 -13.98 -6.02 0.57
CA SER A 74 -13.70 -5.63 -0.81
C SER A 74 -13.29 -4.16 -0.96
N ARG A 75 -13.75 -3.27 -0.06
CA ARG A 75 -13.43 -1.84 -0.08
C ARG A 75 -12.01 -1.58 0.38
N ILE A 76 -11.52 -2.34 1.36
CA ILE A 76 -10.12 -2.29 1.81
C ILE A 76 -9.19 -2.86 0.73
N LEU A 77 -9.60 -3.97 0.13
CA LEU A 77 -8.78 -4.72 -0.84
C LEU A 77 -8.87 -4.19 -2.29
N ALA A 78 -9.75 -3.23 -2.58
CA ALA A 78 -10.00 -2.73 -3.94
C ALA A 78 -8.73 -2.26 -4.68
N GLY A 79 -7.76 -1.70 -3.93
CA GLY A 79 -6.49 -1.19 -4.45
C GLY A 79 -5.35 -2.21 -4.52
N TYR A 80 -5.56 -3.46 -4.09
CA TYR A 80 -4.49 -4.45 -4.01
C TYR A 80 -4.24 -5.09 -5.39
N SER A 81 -2.96 -5.25 -5.74
CA SER A 81 -2.55 -6.05 -6.90
C SER A 81 -2.63 -7.54 -6.58
N ASP A 82 -2.68 -8.39 -7.61
CA ASP A 82 -2.62 -9.85 -7.45
C ASP A 82 -1.44 -10.29 -6.58
N THR A 83 -0.25 -9.73 -6.82
CA THR A 83 0.95 -9.97 -6.01
C THR A 83 0.71 -9.61 -4.55
N ARG A 84 0.11 -8.45 -4.27
CA ARG A 84 -0.15 -8.01 -2.89
C ARG A 84 -1.21 -8.88 -2.20
N LEU A 85 -2.24 -9.32 -2.92
CA LEU A 85 -3.23 -10.28 -2.41
C LEU A 85 -2.57 -11.63 -2.08
N GLU A 86 -1.64 -12.10 -2.91
CA GLU A 86 -0.88 -13.31 -2.65
C GLU A 86 0.00 -13.16 -1.39
N LEU A 87 0.74 -12.05 -1.26
CA LEU A 87 1.53 -11.75 -0.06
C LEU A 87 0.67 -11.67 1.20
N LEU A 88 -0.51 -11.05 1.10
CA LEU A 88 -1.50 -11.00 2.18
C LEU A 88 -1.91 -12.41 2.64
N LEU A 89 -2.22 -13.31 1.69
CA LEU A 89 -2.59 -14.69 2.02
C LEU A 89 -1.43 -15.45 2.69
N PHE A 90 -0.18 -15.21 2.29
CA PHE A 90 0.99 -15.77 2.96
C PHE A 90 1.13 -15.24 4.39
N ALA A 91 0.97 -13.93 4.60
CA ALA A 91 1.03 -13.29 5.92
C ALA A 91 -0.07 -13.83 6.85
N LEU A 92 -1.32 -13.90 6.38
CA LEU A 92 -2.45 -14.42 7.16
C LEU A 92 -2.29 -15.90 7.49
N LYS A 93 -1.74 -16.69 6.58
CA LYS A 93 -1.43 -18.10 6.84
C LYS A 93 -0.42 -18.24 7.96
N ASP A 94 0.63 -17.42 7.95
CA ASP A 94 1.66 -17.43 8.98
C ASP A 94 1.09 -16.97 10.34
N LEU A 95 0.36 -15.86 10.36
CA LEU A 95 -0.32 -15.36 11.57
C LEU A 95 -1.27 -16.39 12.16
N LYS A 96 -2.07 -17.07 11.33
CA LYS A 96 -2.98 -18.14 11.78
C LYS A 96 -2.21 -19.32 12.37
N LEU A 97 -1.06 -19.69 11.81
CA LEU A 97 -0.19 -20.73 12.37
C LEU A 97 0.45 -20.30 13.71
N ALA A 98 0.90 -19.05 13.80
CA ALA A 98 1.48 -18.47 15.02
C ALA A 98 0.44 -18.37 16.15
N LEU A 99 -0.81 -18.06 15.85
CA LEU A 99 -1.91 -18.09 16.84
C LEU A 99 -2.24 -19.53 17.28
N LYS A 100 -2.24 -20.49 16.34
CA LYS A 100 -2.47 -21.90 16.64
C LYS A 100 -1.41 -22.52 17.53
N SER A 101 -0.14 -22.14 17.38
CA SER A 101 0.92 -22.61 18.27
C SER A 101 0.71 -22.16 19.73
N GLN A 102 -0.02 -21.06 19.93
CA GLN A 102 -0.43 -20.55 21.24
C GLN A 102 -1.82 -21.02 21.70
N ARG A 103 -2.41 -22.06 21.09
CA ARG A 103 -3.77 -22.56 21.39
C ARG A 103 -4.88 -21.51 21.21
N SER A 104 -4.66 -20.55 20.32
CA SER A 104 -5.66 -19.64 19.79
C SER A 104 -5.89 -19.93 18.30
N ASP A 105 -6.68 -19.12 17.60
CA ASP A 105 -6.83 -19.21 16.14
C ASP A 105 -7.26 -17.85 15.58
N LEU A 106 -7.08 -17.66 14.28
CA LEU A 106 -7.54 -16.46 13.55
C LEU A 106 -8.90 -16.72 12.90
N LEU A 107 -9.93 -15.97 13.30
CA LEU A 107 -11.22 -15.98 12.61
C LEU A 107 -11.12 -15.24 11.29
N ILE A 108 -11.60 -15.87 10.22
CA ILE A 108 -11.61 -15.31 8.88
C ILE A 108 -13.04 -14.98 8.48
N GLY A 109 -13.32 -13.68 8.34
CA GLY A 109 -14.55 -13.16 7.72
C GLY A 109 -14.33 -12.83 6.24
N LEU A 110 -15.35 -13.05 5.41
CA LEU A 110 -15.39 -12.63 4.01
C LEU A 110 -16.69 -11.84 3.77
N GLY A 111 -16.59 -10.57 3.38
CA GLY A 111 -17.75 -9.68 3.22
C GLY A 111 -17.50 -8.29 3.81
N ASN A 112 -18.58 -7.57 4.11
CA ASN A 112 -18.49 -6.25 4.76
C ASN A 112 -18.00 -6.40 6.21
N ALA A 113 -17.03 -5.58 6.60
CA ALA A 113 -16.50 -5.58 7.97
C ALA A 113 -17.57 -5.30 9.03
N GLU A 114 -18.48 -4.36 8.79
CA GLU A 114 -19.56 -4.01 9.72
C GLU A 114 -20.47 -5.18 10.05
N ASP A 115 -20.80 -6.02 9.07
CA ASP A 115 -21.67 -7.19 9.27
C ASP A 115 -20.91 -8.30 10.00
N ALA A 116 -19.67 -8.56 9.60
CA ALA A 116 -18.83 -9.60 10.20
C ALA A 116 -18.47 -9.28 11.66
N VAL A 117 -18.08 -8.03 11.93
CA VAL A 117 -17.74 -7.54 13.28
C VAL A 117 -18.98 -7.53 14.18
N LEU A 118 -20.12 -7.02 13.70
CA LEU A 118 -21.37 -7.02 14.48
C LEU A 118 -21.85 -8.44 14.82
N LYS A 119 -21.77 -9.35 13.85
CA LYS A 119 -22.11 -10.76 14.05
C LYS A 119 -21.20 -11.41 15.10
N LEU A 120 -19.88 -11.25 14.97
CA LEU A 120 -18.94 -11.82 15.92
C LEU A 120 -19.13 -11.22 17.31
N ALA A 121 -19.26 -9.89 17.41
CA ALA A 121 -19.48 -9.20 18.68
C ALA A 121 -20.69 -9.75 19.44
N ASN A 122 -21.76 -10.08 18.71
CA ASN A 122 -22.93 -10.74 19.29
C ASN A 122 -22.67 -12.18 19.73
N GLU A 123 -21.96 -12.96 18.91
CA GLU A 123 -21.69 -14.38 19.17
C GLU A 123 -20.78 -14.58 20.39
N VAL A 124 -19.74 -13.75 20.54
CA VAL A 124 -18.79 -13.84 21.66
C VAL A 124 -19.11 -12.93 22.83
N GLN A 125 -20.23 -12.20 22.75
CA GLN A 125 -20.61 -11.14 23.71
C GLN A 125 -19.41 -10.20 23.95
N ALA A 126 -18.87 -9.62 22.88
CA ALA A 126 -17.68 -8.79 22.98
C ALA A 126 -17.98 -7.55 23.84
N GLY A 127 -17.11 -7.26 24.80
CA GLY A 127 -17.18 -6.00 25.56
C GLY A 127 -16.24 -4.92 25.02
N VAL A 128 -15.21 -5.32 24.27
CA VAL A 128 -14.22 -4.39 23.68
C VAL A 128 -13.71 -4.95 22.36
N ILE A 129 -13.44 -4.05 21.41
CA ILE A 129 -12.79 -4.35 20.14
C ILE A 129 -11.54 -3.50 20.03
N TYR A 130 -10.37 -4.13 19.97
CA TYR A 130 -9.09 -3.48 19.73
C TYR A 130 -8.77 -3.46 18.23
N THR A 131 -8.39 -2.30 17.71
CA THR A 131 -8.08 -2.10 16.28
C THR A 131 -6.98 -1.06 16.12
N GLU A 132 -6.07 -1.24 15.15
CA GLU A 132 -5.06 -0.22 14.84
C GLU A 132 -5.71 1.08 14.32
N GLU A 133 -5.12 2.21 14.68
CA GLU A 133 -5.43 3.55 14.15
C GLU A 133 -4.98 3.67 12.68
N GLU A 134 -5.88 4.12 11.81
CA GLU A 134 -5.70 4.08 10.36
C GLU A 134 -5.74 5.47 9.73
N VAL A 135 -4.93 5.66 8.67
CA VAL A 135 -4.84 6.94 7.95
C VAL A 135 -5.47 6.89 6.56
N GLU A 136 -5.70 5.69 6.03
CA GLU A 136 -6.18 5.48 4.67
C GLU A 136 -7.69 5.69 4.59
N GLN A 137 -8.15 6.51 3.63
CA GLN A 137 -9.55 6.93 3.56
C GLN A 137 -10.52 5.74 3.44
N CYS A 138 -10.18 4.72 2.64
CA CYS A 138 -11.03 3.55 2.48
C CYS A 138 -11.18 2.79 3.81
N VAL A 139 -10.10 2.59 4.55
CA VAL A 139 -10.10 1.89 5.84
C VAL A 139 -10.82 2.71 6.91
N CYS A 140 -10.56 4.03 6.96
CA CYS A 140 -11.26 4.95 7.87
C CYS A 140 -12.77 4.94 7.63
N SER A 141 -13.21 4.90 6.36
CA SER A 141 -14.63 4.81 6.03
C SER A 141 -15.25 3.49 6.49
N VAL A 142 -14.52 2.37 6.36
CA VAL A 142 -15.00 1.07 6.85
C VAL A 142 -15.07 1.07 8.38
N LEU A 143 -14.08 1.64 9.06
CA LEU A 143 -14.09 1.80 10.52
C LEU A 143 -15.30 2.61 11.00
N ALA A 144 -15.58 3.75 10.36
CA ALA A 144 -16.76 4.56 10.68
C ALA A 144 -18.09 3.81 10.46
N ASN A 145 -18.17 2.97 9.41
CA ASN A 145 -19.33 2.11 9.18
C ASN A 145 -19.49 1.03 10.27
N VAL A 146 -18.38 0.43 10.71
CA VAL A 146 -18.36 -0.54 11.82
C VAL A 146 -18.82 0.13 13.12
N GLU A 147 -18.30 1.32 13.45
CA GLU A 147 -18.72 2.10 14.62
C GLU A 147 -20.22 2.42 14.59
N SER A 148 -20.73 2.88 13.44
CA SER A 148 -22.15 3.16 13.24
C SER A 148 -23.01 1.90 13.38
N SER A 149 -22.56 0.79 12.79
CA SER A 149 -23.25 -0.51 12.86
C SER A 149 -23.31 -1.06 14.29
N LEU A 150 -22.21 -0.95 15.05
CA LEU A 150 -22.18 -1.36 16.46
C LEU A 150 -23.01 -0.44 17.35
N SER A 151 -23.06 0.86 17.07
CA SER A 151 -23.86 1.81 17.85
C SER A 151 -25.37 1.61 17.62
N ASN A 152 -25.77 1.26 16.40
CA ASN A 152 -27.18 1.05 16.01
C ASN A 152 -27.62 -0.43 16.11
N GLY A 153 -26.67 -1.33 16.34
CA GLY A 153 -26.89 -2.78 16.34
C GLY A 153 -27.70 -3.26 17.55
N SER A 154 -28.45 -4.33 17.35
CA SER A 154 -29.12 -5.04 18.45
C SER A 154 -28.18 -6.08 19.05
N PHE A 155 -27.99 -6.04 20.37
CA PHE A 155 -27.17 -7.00 21.10
C PHE A 155 -28.03 -7.97 21.89
N THR A 156 -27.75 -9.26 21.75
CA THR A 156 -28.52 -10.32 22.43
C THR A 156 -28.38 -10.27 23.96
N ARG A 157 -27.23 -9.79 24.45
CA ARG A 157 -26.94 -9.61 25.88
C ARG A 157 -25.82 -8.58 26.05
N GLY A 158 -26.02 -7.60 26.94
CA GLY A 158 -25.02 -6.57 27.26
C GLY A 158 -25.16 -5.26 26.47
N ASN A 159 -24.21 -4.36 26.69
CA ASN A 159 -24.08 -3.08 25.99
C ASN A 159 -23.26 -3.26 24.69
N PRO A 160 -23.35 -2.33 23.73
CA PRO A 160 -22.45 -2.32 22.57
C PRO A 160 -20.98 -2.32 23.01
N PRO A 161 -20.10 -3.06 22.32
CA PRO A 161 -18.68 -3.09 22.65
C PRO A 161 -18.02 -1.73 22.44
N GLU A 162 -17.11 -1.37 23.33
CA GLU A 162 -16.25 -0.20 23.14
C GLU A 162 -15.17 -0.49 22.08
N ILE A 163 -15.01 0.39 21.10
CA ILE A 163 -13.88 0.31 20.16
C ILE A 163 -12.69 1.08 20.74
N LYS A 164 -11.55 0.40 20.89
CA LYS A 164 -10.29 0.99 21.35
C LYS A 164 -9.25 0.98 20.24
N PHE A 165 -8.88 2.18 19.82
CA PHE A 165 -7.80 2.39 18.88
C PHE A 165 -6.44 2.29 19.57
N TRP A 166 -5.49 1.66 18.90
CA TRP A 166 -4.10 1.63 19.34
C TRP A 166 -3.17 2.06 18.21
N SER A 167 -2.00 2.59 18.57
CA SER A 167 -0.93 2.88 17.63
C SER A 167 0.45 2.57 18.24
N ALA A 168 1.44 2.38 17.37
CA ALA A 168 2.80 2.01 17.72
C ALA A 168 3.83 2.90 16.99
N PRO A 169 3.86 4.21 17.26
CA PRO A 169 4.78 5.12 16.59
C PRO A 169 6.23 4.81 16.95
N LEU A 170 7.12 4.94 15.97
CA LEU A 170 8.57 4.77 16.14
C LEU A 170 9.16 5.83 17.06
N TYR A 171 8.69 7.07 16.94
CA TYR A 171 9.18 8.20 17.73
C TYR A 171 8.28 8.47 18.93
N ASP A 172 8.90 8.76 20.07
CA ASP A 172 8.22 9.25 21.26
C ASP A 172 7.99 10.76 21.12
N TYR A 173 6.73 11.15 20.95
CA TYR A 173 6.31 12.54 20.84
C TYR A 173 5.15 12.83 21.78
N LYS A 174 5.12 14.05 22.34
CA LYS A 174 4.09 14.48 23.30
C LYS A 174 2.76 14.82 22.64
N SER A 175 2.79 15.39 21.42
CA SER A 175 1.58 15.78 20.70
C SER A 175 1.81 15.87 19.20
N LEU A 176 0.87 15.33 18.41
CA LEU A 176 0.85 15.46 16.94
C LEU A 176 0.89 16.93 16.49
N ARG A 177 0.33 17.86 17.27
CA ARG A 177 0.32 19.30 16.94
C ARG A 177 1.71 19.92 16.94
N GLN A 178 2.62 19.40 17.75
CA GLN A 178 4.00 19.91 17.88
C GLN A 178 4.93 19.39 16.78
N LEU A 179 4.58 18.28 16.13
CA LEU A 179 5.37 17.74 15.04
C LEU A 179 5.50 18.77 13.92
N SER A 180 6.73 18.99 13.43
CA SER A 180 6.94 19.78 12.23
C SER A 180 6.12 19.20 11.06
N THR A 181 5.91 20.00 10.02
CA THR A 181 5.42 19.48 8.75
C THR A 181 6.56 19.24 7.75
N SER A 182 7.79 19.64 8.08
CA SER A 182 8.99 19.46 7.25
C SER A 182 9.81 18.27 7.75
N ARG A 183 10.12 17.32 6.85
CA ARG A 183 10.88 16.12 7.19
C ARG A 183 12.26 16.46 7.76
N ASN A 184 12.98 17.41 7.17
CA ASN A 184 14.31 17.79 7.64
C ASN A 184 14.26 18.42 9.04
N GLN A 185 13.24 19.23 9.32
CA GLN A 185 13.09 19.83 10.64
C GLN A 185 12.74 18.76 11.68
N PHE A 186 11.84 17.84 11.33
CA PHE A 186 11.50 16.70 12.18
C PHE A 186 12.71 15.81 12.51
N LEU A 187 13.56 15.52 11.52
CA LEU A 187 14.80 14.77 11.77
C LEU A 187 15.78 15.55 12.66
N ASN A 188 15.82 16.88 12.55
CA ASN A 188 16.64 17.75 13.41
C ASN A 188 16.12 17.83 14.85
N GLU A 189 14.84 17.56 15.09
CA GLU A 189 14.23 17.55 16.43
C GLU A 189 14.70 16.35 17.29
N LYS A 190 15.33 15.33 16.68
CA LYS A 190 16.00 14.20 17.36
C LYS A 190 15.15 13.52 18.44
N PHE A 191 13.89 13.19 18.11
CA PHE A 191 13.03 12.43 19.01
C PHE A 191 13.64 11.10 19.44
N SER A 192 13.40 10.72 20.69
CA SER A 192 13.73 9.39 21.19
C SER A 192 12.88 8.34 20.50
N THR A 193 13.45 7.18 20.22
CA THR A 193 12.74 6.05 19.61
C THR A 193 12.14 5.15 20.68
N THR A 194 10.92 4.66 20.47
CA THR A 194 10.24 3.74 21.39
C THR A 194 10.73 2.30 21.21
N THR A 195 10.57 1.48 22.25
CA THR A 195 10.95 0.07 22.20
C THR A 195 9.84 -0.82 21.65
N ALA A 196 10.19 -1.79 20.81
CA ALA A 196 9.23 -2.80 20.36
C ALA A 196 8.77 -3.68 21.53
N LEU A 197 7.48 -3.97 21.59
CA LEU A 197 6.90 -4.83 22.63
C LEU A 197 7.12 -6.31 22.28
N PRO A 198 7.38 -7.18 23.27
CA PRO A 198 7.40 -8.62 23.04
C PRO A 198 5.99 -9.14 22.72
N ALA A 199 5.91 -10.27 22.01
CA ALA A 199 4.64 -10.94 21.75
C ALA A 199 4.01 -11.42 23.08
N PRO A 200 2.72 -11.14 23.34
CA PRO A 200 2.05 -11.62 24.54
C PRO A 200 1.71 -13.11 24.42
N THR A 201 1.58 -13.79 25.57
CA THR A 201 1.01 -15.13 25.63
C THR A 201 -0.51 -15.02 25.63
N LEU A 202 -1.18 -15.57 24.61
CA LEU A 202 -2.64 -15.52 24.54
C LEU A 202 -3.29 -16.47 25.56
N PRO A 203 -4.42 -16.06 26.19
CA PRO A 203 -5.22 -16.98 26.99
C PRO A 203 -5.84 -18.06 26.09
N THR A 204 -6.00 -19.28 26.61
CA THR A 204 -6.61 -20.37 25.87
C THR A 204 -8.03 -20.01 25.43
N LEU A 205 -8.30 -20.14 24.13
CA LEU A 205 -9.63 -19.89 23.58
C LEU A 205 -10.55 -21.05 23.94
N ASN A 206 -11.31 -20.92 25.03
CA ASN A 206 -12.30 -21.92 25.46
C ASN A 206 -13.65 -21.76 24.73
N VAL A 207 -13.67 -21.01 23.62
CA VAL A 207 -14.88 -20.76 22.82
C VAL A 207 -14.74 -21.53 21.51
N GLU A 208 -15.60 -22.52 21.28
CA GLU A 208 -15.66 -23.25 20.01
C GLU A 208 -16.32 -22.35 18.95
N LEU A 209 -15.52 -21.59 18.21
CA LEU A 209 -15.95 -20.77 17.08
C LEU A 209 -15.55 -21.43 15.76
N ASP A 210 -16.37 -21.29 14.71
CA ASP A 210 -15.96 -21.68 13.36
C ASP A 210 -14.97 -20.64 12.82
N THR A 211 -13.68 -20.98 12.85
CA THR A 211 -12.61 -20.03 12.54
C THR A 211 -12.47 -19.74 11.04
N GLY A 212 -13.21 -20.46 10.20
CA GLY A 212 -13.16 -20.33 8.75
C GLY A 212 -11.84 -20.82 8.15
N SER A 213 -11.90 -21.19 6.86
CA SER A 213 -10.70 -21.46 6.06
C SER A 213 -10.24 -20.20 5.34
N LEU A 214 -8.92 -20.03 5.20
CA LEU A 214 -8.37 -18.98 4.34
C LEU A 214 -8.81 -19.22 2.89
N PRO A 215 -9.34 -18.21 2.19
CA PRO A 215 -9.71 -18.34 0.79
C PRO A 215 -8.47 -18.51 -0.09
N THR A 216 -8.66 -19.14 -1.24
CA THR A 216 -7.64 -19.17 -2.30
C THR A 216 -7.55 -17.82 -3.01
N LEU A 217 -6.45 -17.56 -3.71
CA LEU A 217 -6.29 -16.33 -4.49
C LEU A 217 -7.40 -16.18 -5.54
N GLU A 218 -7.81 -17.28 -6.18
CA GLU A 218 -8.86 -17.26 -7.19
C GLU A 218 -10.25 -17.01 -6.57
N GLU A 219 -10.56 -17.61 -5.42
CA GLU A 219 -11.79 -17.29 -4.66
C GLU A 219 -11.83 -15.82 -4.27
N LEU A 220 -10.71 -15.26 -3.81
CA LEU A 220 -10.63 -13.85 -3.45
C LEU A 220 -10.79 -12.93 -4.67
N LYS A 221 -10.20 -13.30 -5.81
CA LYS A 221 -10.40 -12.57 -7.07
C LYS A 221 -11.85 -12.60 -7.53
N VAL A 222 -12.51 -13.75 -7.43
CA VAL A 222 -13.94 -13.89 -7.75
C VAL A 222 -14.77 -13.01 -6.82
N PHE A 223 -14.52 -13.06 -5.51
CA PHE A 223 -15.19 -12.20 -4.53
C PHE A 223 -15.01 -10.70 -4.84
N LEU A 224 -13.78 -10.28 -5.13
CA LEU A 224 -13.49 -8.90 -5.51
C LEU A 224 -14.16 -8.52 -6.83
N LYS A 225 -14.25 -9.45 -7.78
CA LYS A 225 -14.94 -9.22 -9.05
C LYS A 225 -16.44 -9.12 -8.85
N GLU A 226 -17.07 -9.99 -8.06
CA GLU A 226 -18.51 -9.94 -7.77
C GLU A 226 -18.90 -8.64 -7.04
N SER A 227 -18.08 -8.23 -6.06
CA SER A 227 -18.25 -6.92 -5.42
C SER A 227 -18.05 -5.75 -6.39
N ARG A 228 -17.27 -5.94 -7.46
CA ARG A 228 -17.11 -4.96 -8.55
C ARG A 228 -18.19 -5.10 -9.62
N MET A 229 -18.83 -6.25 -9.81
CA MET A 229 -19.81 -6.46 -10.90
C MET A 229 -21.15 -5.75 -10.66
N ALA A 230 -21.41 -5.27 -9.43
CA ALA A 230 -22.46 -4.28 -9.20
C ALA A 230 -22.13 -2.91 -9.86
N GLN A 231 -20.85 -2.65 -10.16
CA GLN A 231 -20.29 -1.37 -10.60
C GLN A 231 -18.94 -1.55 -11.36
N ASP A 232 -18.83 -2.10 -12.59
CA ASP A 232 -17.55 -1.91 -13.34
C ASP A 232 -17.51 -2.26 -14.84
N ASN A 233 -17.14 -1.25 -15.63
CA ASN A 233 -16.55 -1.35 -16.98
C ASN A 233 -15.01 -1.12 -16.97
N TRP A 234 -14.37 -0.90 -15.80
CA TRP A 234 -13.04 -0.28 -15.71
C TRP A 234 -11.84 -1.22 -15.50
N VAL A 235 -12.07 -2.49 -15.16
CA VAL A 235 -11.01 -3.47 -14.85
C VAL A 235 -9.98 -3.66 -15.99
N PRO A 236 -10.35 -3.76 -17.28
CA PRO A 236 -9.39 -3.94 -18.38
C PRO A 236 -8.39 -2.77 -18.53
N ILE A 237 -8.78 -1.58 -18.08
CA ILE A 237 -7.99 -0.36 -18.23
C ILE A 237 -6.81 -0.35 -17.24
N LYS A 238 -7.03 -0.84 -16.01
CA LYS A 238 -5.98 -0.92 -14.97
C LYS A 238 -4.89 -1.94 -15.30
N SER A 239 -5.26 -3.06 -15.93
CA SER A 239 -4.29 -4.11 -16.34
C SER A 239 -3.40 -3.70 -17.52
N THR A 240 -3.79 -2.67 -18.26
CA THR A 240 -3.09 -2.26 -19.49
C THR A 240 -2.05 -1.18 -19.17
N SER A 241 -0.78 -1.57 -19.03
CA SER A 241 0.33 -0.63 -18.76
C SER A 241 0.58 0.32 -19.93
N ALA A 242 1.06 1.53 -19.62
CA ALA A 242 1.40 2.53 -20.65
C ALA A 242 2.45 1.98 -21.62
N ARG A 243 3.45 1.26 -21.08
CA ARG A 243 4.54 0.66 -21.85
C ARG A 243 4.04 -0.42 -22.81
N SER A 244 3.05 -1.22 -22.41
CA SER A 244 2.45 -2.25 -23.26
C SER A 244 1.72 -1.64 -24.46
N ILE A 245 0.95 -0.56 -24.24
CA ILE A 245 0.24 0.17 -25.30
C ILE A 245 1.22 0.77 -26.29
N LEU A 246 2.26 1.45 -25.78
CA LEU A 246 3.29 2.07 -26.62
C LEU A 246 4.07 1.03 -27.42
N LYS A 247 4.45 -0.11 -26.82
CA LYS A 247 5.08 -1.22 -27.55
C LYS A 247 4.18 -1.74 -28.68
N ALA A 248 2.90 -1.99 -28.40
CA ALA A 248 1.95 -2.44 -29.40
C ALA A 248 1.80 -1.43 -30.55
N ALA A 249 1.72 -0.13 -30.25
CA ALA A 249 1.65 0.92 -31.25
C ALA A 249 2.94 1.03 -32.10
N LEU A 250 4.12 0.85 -31.49
CA LEU A 250 5.41 0.82 -32.20
C LEU A 250 5.52 -0.40 -33.11
N ILE A 251 5.07 -1.57 -32.67
CA ILE A 251 5.02 -2.79 -33.48
C ILE A 251 4.08 -2.56 -34.68
N GLN A 252 2.88 -2.02 -34.45
CA GLN A 252 1.94 -1.69 -35.54
C GLN A 252 2.50 -0.66 -36.52
N ARG A 253 3.26 0.35 -36.05
CA ARG A 253 3.95 1.32 -36.91
C ARG A 253 5.06 0.67 -37.72
N LYS A 254 5.87 -0.21 -37.13
CA LYS A 254 6.91 -0.97 -37.84
C LYS A 254 6.31 -1.91 -38.89
N ILE A 255 5.17 -2.55 -38.60
CA ILE A 255 4.44 -3.37 -39.57
C ILE A 255 3.92 -2.51 -40.74
N LYS A 256 3.41 -1.31 -40.46
CA LYS A 256 2.98 -0.36 -41.50
C LYS A 256 4.12 0.23 -42.32
N SER A 257 5.32 0.37 -41.76
CA SER A 257 6.50 0.88 -42.48
C SER A 257 7.25 -0.18 -43.28
N ASN A 258 7.05 -1.48 -42.99
CA ASN A 258 7.74 -2.58 -43.67
C ASN A 258 7.05 -3.06 -44.97
N VAL A 259 6.20 -2.24 -45.59
CA VAL A 259 5.84 -2.41 -47.00
C VAL A 259 6.80 -1.52 -47.80
N SER A 260 7.72 -2.19 -48.51
CA SER A 260 8.87 -1.68 -49.29
C SER A 260 10.13 -1.29 -48.50
N LEU A 261 11.03 -2.26 -48.29
CA LEU A 261 12.42 -2.28 -48.80
C LEU A 261 13.14 -3.55 -48.31
N SER A 262 13.98 -4.11 -49.18
CA SER A 262 14.64 -5.41 -49.13
C SER A 262 15.71 -5.58 -48.04
N ASP A 263 15.86 -6.84 -47.61
CA ASP A 263 16.94 -7.52 -46.88
C ASP A 263 18.18 -6.74 -46.45
N GLY A 264 18.53 -6.85 -45.16
CA GLY A 264 19.81 -6.42 -44.64
C GLY A 264 19.96 -6.51 -43.12
N ASP A 265 20.42 -7.67 -42.68
CA ASP A 265 21.21 -7.95 -41.47
C ASP A 265 20.54 -8.02 -40.08
N GLY A 266 20.83 -9.15 -39.42
CA GLY A 266 20.23 -9.61 -38.18
C GLY A 266 21.00 -9.16 -36.95
N GLY A 267 20.26 -8.70 -35.95
CA GLY A 267 20.74 -8.54 -34.59
C GLY A 267 19.76 -9.19 -33.63
N ASN A 268 20.11 -10.39 -33.14
CA ASN A 268 19.41 -11.06 -32.04
C ASN A 268 19.45 -10.16 -30.80
N ILE A 269 18.32 -9.60 -30.43
CA ILE A 269 18.05 -9.10 -29.07
C ILE A 269 16.99 -10.04 -28.52
N GLU A 270 17.42 -10.96 -27.66
CA GLU A 270 16.54 -11.89 -26.97
C GLU A 270 15.49 -11.13 -26.16
N ASP A 271 14.23 -11.34 -26.55
CA ASP A 271 13.04 -10.90 -25.85
C ASP A 271 12.89 -11.69 -24.54
N ILE A 272 13.04 -11.02 -23.40
CA ILE A 272 12.35 -11.46 -22.17
C ILE A 272 10.88 -11.10 -22.36
N THR A 273 10.16 -12.03 -22.98
CA THR A 273 8.71 -12.04 -23.04
C THR A 273 8.16 -12.27 -21.63
N THR A 274 7.62 -11.21 -21.00
CA THR A 274 6.61 -11.38 -19.95
C THR A 274 5.29 -11.71 -20.64
N SER A 275 5.18 -12.91 -21.19
CA SER A 275 3.91 -13.49 -21.61
C SER A 275 3.22 -14.09 -20.39
N ALA A 276 1.95 -13.74 -20.25
CA ALA A 276 1.05 -14.23 -19.22
C ALA A 276 0.96 -15.77 -19.27
N GLY A 277 1.11 -16.40 -18.12
CA GLY A 277 0.98 -17.86 -17.98
C GLY A 277 2.07 -18.50 -17.12
N ALA A 278 2.38 -17.94 -15.95
CA ALA A 278 3.23 -18.63 -14.98
C ALA A 278 2.42 -18.86 -13.70
N SER A 279 1.76 -20.02 -13.62
CA SER A 279 1.49 -20.66 -12.35
C SER A 279 2.85 -20.93 -11.69
N GLY A 280 3.36 -19.96 -10.93
CA GLY A 280 4.65 -20.05 -10.26
C GLY A 280 4.68 -21.29 -9.37
N ARG A 281 5.60 -22.21 -9.64
CA ARG A 281 5.87 -23.34 -8.73
C ARG A 281 6.23 -22.73 -7.38
N LYS A 282 5.42 -23.01 -6.34
CA LYS A 282 5.75 -22.64 -4.96
C LYS A 282 7.07 -23.31 -4.59
N ILE A 283 8.14 -22.52 -4.47
CA ILE A 283 9.42 -23.02 -3.97
C ILE A 283 9.26 -23.18 -2.45
N ALA A 284 9.27 -24.43 -1.99
CA ALA A 284 9.28 -24.73 -0.56
C ALA A 284 10.59 -24.21 0.05
N GLY A 285 10.50 -23.37 1.08
CA GLY A 285 11.67 -22.77 1.75
C GLY A 285 12.20 -21.46 1.15
N SER A 286 11.60 -20.92 0.07
CA SER A 286 11.97 -19.60 -0.48
C SER A 286 11.38 -18.44 0.33
N MET A 287 12.12 -17.33 0.41
CA MET A 287 11.68 -16.07 1.02
C MET A 287 10.69 -15.28 0.13
N PHE A 288 10.43 -15.74 -1.11
CA PHE A 288 9.62 -15.04 -2.10
C PHE A 288 8.40 -15.85 -2.55
N ALA A 289 7.36 -15.18 -3.06
CA ALA A 289 6.16 -15.84 -3.56
C ALA A 289 6.44 -16.67 -4.84
N SER A 290 7.30 -16.15 -5.72
CA SER A 290 7.69 -16.76 -6.99
C SER A 290 9.13 -16.39 -7.37
N GLU A 291 9.68 -17.09 -8.36
CA GLU A 291 11.01 -16.77 -8.93
C GLU A 291 11.07 -15.37 -9.56
N SER A 292 9.93 -14.80 -9.97
CA SER A 292 9.87 -13.45 -10.55
C SER A 292 9.52 -12.37 -9.51
N SER A 293 8.98 -12.74 -8.35
CA SER A 293 8.64 -11.84 -7.26
C SER A 293 9.91 -11.20 -6.69
N LEU A 294 9.89 -9.90 -6.44
CA LEU A 294 10.95 -9.21 -5.70
C LEU A 294 10.57 -9.04 -4.23
N GLU A 295 9.29 -9.15 -3.90
CA GLU A 295 8.80 -8.85 -2.57
C GLU A 295 8.90 -10.07 -1.64
N VAL A 296 9.38 -9.84 -0.42
CA VAL A 296 9.46 -10.86 0.63
C VAL A 296 8.05 -11.28 1.04
N ARG A 297 7.84 -12.59 1.15
CA ARG A 297 6.56 -13.18 1.59
C ARG A 297 6.64 -13.70 3.02
N GLY A 298 5.48 -14.10 3.53
CA GLY A 298 5.37 -14.87 4.77
C GLY A 298 5.10 -13.98 5.97
N GLY A 299 5.41 -14.50 7.17
CA GLY A 299 5.24 -13.78 8.42
C GLY A 299 6.52 -13.17 8.97
N THR A 300 6.48 -12.84 10.25
CA THR A 300 7.49 -12.03 10.94
C THR A 300 8.87 -12.67 10.88
N ASP A 301 8.99 -13.97 11.16
CA ASP A 301 10.27 -14.67 11.22
C ASP A 301 10.99 -14.72 9.87
N ILE A 302 10.25 -15.00 8.79
CA ILE A 302 10.79 -15.01 7.42
C ILE A 302 11.25 -13.60 7.03
N THR A 303 10.46 -12.59 7.41
CA THR A 303 10.78 -11.19 7.12
C THR A 303 12.02 -10.72 7.88
N LEU A 304 12.21 -11.17 9.13
CA LEU A 304 13.39 -10.90 9.93
C LEU A 304 14.64 -11.60 9.40
N ASP A 305 14.56 -12.87 8.99
CA ASP A 305 15.69 -13.58 8.36
C ASP A 305 16.07 -12.93 7.02
N ALA A 306 15.08 -12.49 6.24
CA ALA A 306 15.32 -11.72 5.02
C ALA A 306 15.96 -10.35 5.33
N LEU A 307 15.52 -9.65 6.38
CA LEU A 307 16.12 -8.38 6.79
C LEU A 307 17.58 -8.58 7.19
N ASP A 308 17.89 -9.64 7.95
CA ASP A 308 19.27 -9.93 8.36
C ASP A 308 20.18 -10.20 7.15
N ALA A 309 19.68 -10.99 6.20
CA ALA A 309 20.34 -11.25 4.93
C ALA A 309 20.54 -9.97 4.10
N TYR A 310 19.57 -9.05 4.10
CA TYR A 310 19.68 -7.76 3.41
C TYR A 310 20.78 -6.87 4.01
N LEU A 311 20.81 -6.76 5.34
CA LEU A 311 21.80 -5.95 6.04
C LEU A 311 23.23 -6.46 5.79
N LYS A 312 23.39 -7.79 5.76
CA LYS A 312 24.66 -8.49 5.49
C LYS A 312 24.99 -8.70 4.01
N TYR A 313 24.30 -8.01 3.10
CA TYR A 313 24.53 -8.15 1.65
C TYR A 313 26.00 -8.00 1.22
N LEU A 314 26.76 -7.12 1.86
CA LEU A 314 28.18 -6.87 1.54
C LEU A 314 29.17 -7.83 2.22
N GLU A 315 28.70 -8.68 3.14
CA GLU A 315 29.56 -9.58 3.92
C GLU A 315 29.72 -10.98 3.29
N GLY A 316 28.93 -11.29 2.26
CA GLY A 316 28.85 -12.63 1.68
C GLY A 316 28.11 -13.62 2.59
N THR A 317 27.66 -14.75 2.03
CA THR A 317 26.89 -15.75 2.80
C THR A 317 27.09 -17.17 2.26
N GLY A 318 27.08 -18.15 3.16
CA GLY A 318 27.01 -19.57 2.82
C GLY A 318 25.58 -20.14 2.85
N LYS A 319 24.58 -19.35 3.28
CA LYS A 319 23.18 -19.78 3.34
C LYS A 319 22.51 -19.59 1.97
N ALA A 320 21.95 -20.66 1.42
CA ALA A 320 21.27 -20.62 0.12
C ALA A 320 20.08 -19.64 0.09
N SER A 321 19.29 -19.55 1.17
CA SER A 321 18.17 -18.61 1.27
C SER A 321 18.61 -17.15 1.23
N TRP A 322 19.78 -16.84 1.79
CA TRP A 322 20.33 -15.49 1.77
C TRP A 322 20.94 -15.16 0.40
N GLN A 323 21.50 -16.15 -0.31
CA GLN A 323 21.98 -15.98 -1.67
C GLN A 323 20.83 -15.59 -2.62
N GLU A 324 19.67 -16.25 -2.48
CA GLU A 324 18.45 -15.90 -3.23
C GLU A 324 18.09 -14.42 -3.02
N LEU A 325 18.08 -13.95 -1.77
CA LEU A 325 17.81 -12.54 -1.46
C LEU A 325 18.89 -11.61 -2.02
N HIS A 326 20.17 -11.97 -1.92
CA HIS A 326 21.29 -11.15 -2.43
C HIS A 326 21.19 -10.96 -3.95
N ASP A 327 20.78 -11.99 -4.69
CA ASP A 327 20.54 -11.86 -6.13
C ASP A 327 19.35 -10.91 -6.39
N LYS A 328 18.28 -11.02 -5.60
CA LYS A 328 17.09 -10.14 -5.70
C LYS A 328 17.39 -8.68 -5.38
N VAL A 329 18.29 -8.40 -4.43
CA VAL A 329 18.76 -7.04 -4.13
C VAL A 329 19.32 -6.38 -5.39
N ARG A 330 20.13 -7.09 -6.18
CA ARG A 330 20.73 -6.56 -7.42
C ARG A 330 19.69 -6.17 -8.46
N PHE A 331 18.62 -6.95 -8.59
CA PHE A 331 17.52 -6.65 -9.51
C PHE A 331 16.62 -5.52 -9.01
N ALA A 332 16.43 -5.42 -7.68
CA ALA A 332 15.59 -4.42 -7.05
C ALA A 332 16.26 -3.03 -6.94
N GLU A 333 17.59 -2.98 -7.00
CA GLU A 333 18.39 -1.75 -6.88
C GLU A 333 18.44 -0.96 -8.20
N THR A 334 17.35 -0.27 -8.54
CA THR A 334 17.33 0.62 -9.72
C THR A 334 18.13 1.91 -9.48
N ARG A 335 18.15 2.37 -8.23
CA ARG A 335 18.93 3.50 -7.71
C ARG A 335 19.56 3.10 -6.38
N ASP A 336 20.64 3.77 -6.00
CA ASP A 336 21.29 3.56 -4.70
C ASP A 336 20.27 3.68 -3.55
N GLY A 337 20.01 2.57 -2.87
CA GLY A 337 19.07 2.39 -1.76
C GLY A 337 17.62 2.10 -2.11
N ALA A 338 17.27 1.91 -3.40
CA ALA A 338 15.90 1.63 -3.82
C ALA A 338 15.43 0.20 -3.46
N SER A 339 16.36 -0.75 -3.33
CA SER A 339 16.06 -2.17 -3.09
C SER A 339 15.23 -2.41 -1.83
N PHE A 340 15.48 -1.70 -0.73
CA PHE A 340 14.82 -1.99 0.55
C PHE A 340 13.29 -1.90 0.45
N ARG A 341 12.77 -0.78 -0.09
CA ARG A 341 11.33 -0.56 -0.18
C ARG A 341 10.67 -1.52 -1.18
N THR A 342 11.39 -1.93 -2.23
CA THR A 342 10.93 -2.95 -3.18
C THR A 342 10.80 -4.31 -2.50
N LEU A 343 11.80 -4.74 -1.74
CA LEU A 343 11.81 -6.06 -1.09
C LEU A 343 10.86 -6.13 0.13
N PHE A 344 10.93 -5.14 1.03
CA PHE A 344 10.26 -5.17 2.34
C PHE A 344 9.02 -4.28 2.44
N GLY A 345 8.75 -3.44 1.44
CA GLY A 345 7.67 -2.45 1.51
C GLY A 345 6.30 -3.06 1.78
N ASN A 346 5.96 -4.16 1.09
CA ASN A 346 4.69 -4.87 1.32
C ASN A 346 4.65 -5.54 2.71
N ALA A 347 5.75 -6.12 3.19
CA ALA A 347 5.80 -6.76 4.51
C ALA A 347 5.57 -5.74 5.64
N ILE A 348 6.19 -4.56 5.55
CA ILE A 348 5.97 -3.46 6.50
C ILE A 348 4.54 -2.91 6.39
N GLN A 349 3.99 -2.77 5.18
CA GLN A 349 2.65 -2.24 4.95
C GLN A 349 1.51 -3.18 5.35
N LEU A 350 1.73 -4.49 5.26
CA LEU A 350 0.83 -5.51 5.81
C LEU A 350 1.02 -5.67 7.32
N GLY A 351 2.01 -5.00 7.91
CA GLY A 351 2.33 -5.05 9.34
C GLY A 351 2.85 -6.39 9.81
N VAL A 352 3.39 -7.20 8.90
CA VAL A 352 4.07 -8.48 9.18
C VAL A 352 5.28 -8.24 10.09
N ILE A 353 5.96 -7.13 9.87
CA ILE A 353 6.99 -6.59 10.76
C ILE A 353 6.64 -5.15 11.08
N SER A 354 6.75 -4.76 12.34
CA SER A 354 6.51 -3.37 12.74
C SER A 354 7.67 -2.47 12.29
N ARG A 355 7.37 -1.19 12.03
CA ARG A 355 8.39 -0.17 11.75
C ARG A 355 9.41 -0.08 12.89
N ARG A 356 8.97 -0.20 14.13
CA ARG A 356 9.84 -0.22 15.32
C ARG A 356 10.78 -1.39 15.31
N ARG A 357 10.28 -2.60 15.08
CA ARG A 357 11.09 -3.82 15.08
C ARG A 357 12.11 -3.77 13.95
N ALA A 358 11.69 -3.43 12.74
CA ALA A 358 12.61 -3.32 11.59
C ALA A 358 13.71 -2.28 11.84
N TYR A 359 13.37 -1.13 12.44
CA TYR A 359 14.35 -0.10 12.79
C TYR A 359 15.35 -0.59 13.85
N GLN A 360 14.84 -1.22 14.91
CA GLN A 360 15.67 -1.74 16.00
C GLN A 360 16.65 -2.79 15.55
N GLU A 361 16.22 -3.76 14.75
CA GLU A 361 17.10 -4.80 14.20
C GLU A 361 18.20 -4.20 13.33
N THR A 362 17.84 -3.22 12.50
CA THR A 362 18.79 -2.50 11.64
C THR A 362 19.84 -1.76 12.46
N ILE A 363 19.43 -1.06 13.53
CA ILE A 363 20.32 -0.33 14.42
C ILE A 363 21.15 -1.28 15.29
N GLN A 364 20.58 -2.39 15.73
CA GLN A 364 21.29 -3.39 16.52
C GLN A 364 22.42 -4.02 15.71
N TYR A 365 22.15 -4.43 14.46
CA TYR A 365 23.17 -4.91 13.54
C TYR A 365 24.30 -3.89 13.33
N GLU A 366 23.97 -2.61 13.11
CA GLU A 366 24.97 -1.56 12.93
C GLU A 366 25.84 -1.37 14.18
N ARG A 367 25.25 -1.47 15.38
CA ARG A 367 26.01 -1.43 16.65
C ARG A 367 26.92 -2.64 16.77
N ASP A 368 26.41 -3.84 16.54
CA ASP A 368 27.18 -5.08 16.66
C ASP A 368 28.40 -5.07 15.74
N ARG A 369 28.22 -4.57 14.51
CA ARG A 369 29.32 -4.39 13.53
C ARG A 369 30.38 -3.39 13.99
N ASN A 370 29.98 -2.35 14.73
CA ASN A 370 30.83 -1.26 15.20
C ASN A 370 31.20 -1.40 16.69
N ALA A 371 31.30 -2.63 17.20
CA ALA A 371 31.67 -2.92 18.60
C ALA A 371 30.80 -2.22 19.66
N GLY A 372 29.50 -2.09 19.38
CA GLY A 372 28.50 -1.51 20.27
C GLY A 372 28.19 -0.03 20.05
N PHE A 373 28.87 0.65 19.14
CA PHE A 373 28.72 2.09 18.92
C PHE A 373 28.04 2.43 17.59
N LEU A 374 27.25 3.51 17.56
CA LEU A 374 26.86 4.12 16.29
C LEU A 374 27.95 5.09 15.85
N SER A 375 28.42 4.95 14.62
CA SER A 375 29.46 5.81 14.07
C SER A 375 29.02 7.29 14.05
N PRO A 376 29.86 8.23 14.54
CA PRO A 376 29.55 9.65 14.50
C PRO A 376 29.56 10.23 13.07
N PHE A 377 30.10 9.48 12.10
CA PHE A 377 30.18 9.87 10.69
C PHE A 377 29.02 9.32 9.84
N GLY A 378 28.00 8.72 10.47
CA GLY A 378 26.86 8.09 9.79
C GLY A 378 26.98 6.57 9.73
N TYR A 379 26.08 5.92 8.99
CA TYR A 379 25.99 4.47 8.90
C TYR A 379 27.12 3.87 8.07
N SER A 380 27.59 2.70 8.48
CA SER A 380 28.73 2.00 7.88
C SER A 380 28.43 1.37 6.52
N THR A 381 27.15 1.04 6.24
CA THR A 381 26.75 0.37 5.00
C THR A 381 25.60 1.08 4.28
N PRO A 382 25.57 1.02 2.93
CA PRO A 382 24.44 1.51 2.13
C PRO A 382 23.13 0.80 2.46
N THR A 383 23.14 -0.49 2.80
CA THR A 383 21.95 -1.27 3.15
C THR A 383 21.31 -0.79 4.45
N VAL A 384 22.12 -0.57 5.51
CA VAL A 384 21.65 0.03 6.76
C VAL A 384 21.07 1.42 6.52
N THR A 385 21.79 2.26 5.75
CA THR A 385 21.32 3.62 5.42
C THR A 385 19.97 3.59 4.72
N SER A 386 19.79 2.68 3.76
CA SER A 386 18.59 2.56 2.94
C SER A 386 17.40 2.03 3.75
N ALA A 387 17.63 1.03 4.60
CA ALA A 387 16.63 0.50 5.52
C ALA A 387 16.15 1.58 6.50
N VAL A 388 17.07 2.27 7.17
CA VAL A 388 16.74 3.35 8.10
C VAL A 388 16.00 4.48 7.41
N ASP A 389 16.48 4.95 6.25
CA ASP A 389 15.84 6.04 5.52
C ASP A 389 14.41 5.69 5.09
N ALA A 390 14.20 4.47 4.59
CA ALA A 390 12.87 4.00 4.18
C ALA A 390 11.92 3.86 5.37
N ILE A 391 12.35 3.27 6.49
CA ILE A 391 11.51 3.09 7.68
C ILE A 391 11.14 4.45 8.29
N CYS A 392 12.12 5.34 8.47
CA CYS A 392 11.90 6.69 8.98
C CYS A 392 10.99 7.50 8.05
N SER A 393 11.11 7.31 6.73
CA SER A 393 10.21 7.93 5.75
C SER A 393 8.77 7.44 5.93
N LEU A 394 8.56 6.12 5.96
CA LEU A 394 7.24 5.52 6.14
C LEU A 394 6.57 5.99 7.44
N GLU A 395 7.33 6.07 8.53
CA GLU A 395 6.87 6.61 9.80
C GLU A 395 6.45 8.06 9.68
N TRP A 396 7.33 8.89 9.14
CA TRP A 396 7.10 10.33 9.01
C TRP A 396 5.83 10.65 8.21
N TYR A 397 5.65 9.98 7.07
CA TYR A 397 4.45 10.20 6.25
C TYR A 397 3.18 9.71 6.98
N TRP A 398 3.24 8.62 7.74
CA TRP A 398 2.10 8.20 8.54
C TRP A 398 1.75 9.19 9.66
N LEU A 399 2.74 9.70 10.40
CA LEU A 399 2.54 10.71 11.45
C LEU A 399 1.99 12.02 10.90
N LEU A 400 2.51 12.46 9.77
CA LEU A 400 2.03 13.67 9.11
C LEU A 400 0.57 13.48 8.63
N ALA A 401 0.13 12.25 8.34
CA ALA A 401 -1.21 11.95 7.86
C ALA A 401 -2.20 11.99 9.02
N LEU A 402 -1.84 11.34 10.13
CA LEU A 402 -2.57 11.47 11.40
C LEU A 402 -2.69 12.94 11.85
N LYS A 403 -1.59 13.70 11.80
CA LYS A 403 -1.61 15.13 12.15
C LYS A 403 -2.68 15.88 11.35
N SER A 404 -2.80 15.59 10.05
CA SER A 404 -3.77 16.28 9.20
C SER A 404 -5.23 15.90 9.47
N GLN A 405 -5.50 14.69 9.97
CA GLN A 405 -6.85 14.31 10.39
C GLN A 405 -7.29 15.09 11.65
N VAL A 406 -6.33 15.47 12.50
CA VAL A 406 -6.58 16.22 13.74
C VAL A 406 -6.55 17.75 13.53
N SER A 407 -5.84 18.23 12.51
CA SER A 407 -5.70 19.66 12.20
C SER A 407 -6.74 20.12 11.18
N ILE A 408 -7.75 20.87 11.63
CA ILE A 408 -8.70 21.60 10.78
C ILE A 408 -8.04 22.87 10.21
N GLU A 409 -6.90 22.72 9.53
CA GLU A 409 -6.19 23.83 8.87
C GLU A 409 -6.31 23.66 7.37
N GLY A 410 -7.49 23.97 6.81
CA GLY A 410 -7.72 24.00 5.38
C GLY A 410 -9.19 24.23 5.02
N ASN A 411 -9.43 24.88 3.88
CA ASN A 411 -10.78 25.12 3.35
C ASN A 411 -11.45 23.83 2.82
N TYR A 412 -10.74 22.71 2.76
CA TYR A 412 -11.21 21.46 2.13
C TYR A 412 -10.78 20.21 2.91
N PRO A 413 -11.60 19.15 2.95
CA PRO A 413 -11.22 17.89 3.57
C PRO A 413 -10.07 17.25 2.77
N LEU A 414 -8.96 16.97 3.47
CA LEU A 414 -7.81 16.29 2.91
C LEU A 414 -7.95 14.78 3.10
N LYS A 415 -7.78 14.03 2.01
CA LYS A 415 -7.88 12.57 2.00
C LYS A 415 -6.57 11.93 1.56
N PHE A 416 -6.36 10.68 2.00
CA PHE A 416 -5.18 9.88 1.70
C PHE A 416 -5.53 8.69 0.82
N TRP A 417 -4.66 8.40 -0.14
CA TRP A 417 -4.76 7.23 -1.01
C TRP A 417 -3.38 6.58 -1.17
N ARG A 418 -3.34 5.25 -1.10
CA ARG A 418 -2.12 4.50 -1.32
C ARG A 418 -2.07 3.94 -2.73
N TRP A 419 -1.04 4.29 -3.48
CA TRP A 419 -0.81 3.82 -4.84
C TRP A 419 0.48 3.01 -4.92
N LYS A 420 0.40 1.73 -5.33
CA LYS A 420 1.55 0.79 -5.39
C LYS A 420 2.40 0.80 -4.10
N GLY A 421 1.74 0.95 -2.96
CA GLY A 421 2.39 1.03 -1.63
C GLY A 421 2.89 2.43 -1.25
N TYR A 422 2.95 3.39 -2.17
CA TYR A 422 3.30 4.78 -1.88
C TYR A 422 2.10 5.56 -1.37
N LEU A 423 2.29 6.33 -0.30
CA LEU A 423 1.25 7.21 0.20
C LEU A 423 1.19 8.45 -0.70
N ILE A 424 0.17 8.51 -1.56
CA ILE A 424 -0.14 9.69 -2.34
C ILE A 424 -0.89 10.65 -1.44
N TRP A 425 -0.28 11.80 -1.22
CA TRP A 425 -0.67 12.73 -0.19
C TRP A 425 -1.62 13.75 -0.74
N GLN A 426 -2.71 13.95 -0.02
CA GLN A 426 -3.73 14.95 -0.30
C GLN A 426 -4.26 14.85 -1.74
N TYR A 427 -5.37 14.13 -1.85
CA TYR A 427 -6.40 14.61 -2.75
C TYR A 427 -7.52 15.24 -1.93
N THR A 428 -8.20 16.20 -2.55
CA THR A 428 -9.49 16.66 -2.04
C THR A 428 -10.58 16.29 -3.03
N SER A 429 -11.79 16.14 -2.54
CA SER A 429 -13.00 15.89 -3.33
C SER A 429 -14.08 16.82 -2.81
N VAL A 430 -14.58 17.70 -3.66
CA VAL A 430 -15.65 18.66 -3.33
C VAL A 430 -16.78 18.51 -4.36
N GLY A 431 -18.03 18.61 -3.91
CA GLY A 431 -19.22 18.37 -4.73
C GLY A 431 -19.73 16.93 -4.61
N HIS A 432 -21.05 16.77 -4.70
CA HIS A 432 -21.74 15.48 -4.56
C HIS A 432 -22.38 14.99 -5.86
N GLU A 433 -22.74 15.91 -6.75
CA GLU A 433 -23.46 15.62 -7.99
C GLU A 433 -22.79 16.31 -9.19
N GLY A 434 -23.03 15.80 -10.40
CA GLY A 434 -22.52 16.38 -11.65
C GLY A 434 -21.26 15.73 -12.23
N PRO A 435 -20.74 16.27 -13.35
CA PRO A 435 -19.62 15.67 -14.06
C PRO A 435 -18.31 15.81 -13.28
N ALA A 436 -17.45 14.81 -13.43
CA ALA A 436 -16.20 14.72 -12.70
C ALA A 436 -15.08 15.54 -13.33
N VAL A 437 -14.38 16.36 -12.54
CA VAL A 437 -13.26 17.21 -12.96
C VAL A 437 -12.02 16.87 -12.14
N LEU A 438 -10.91 16.54 -12.80
CA LEU A 438 -9.64 16.24 -12.14
C LEU A 438 -8.59 17.30 -12.46
N LEU A 439 -8.12 17.99 -11.41
CA LEU A 439 -7.13 19.06 -11.48
C LEU A 439 -5.73 18.52 -11.12
N VAL A 440 -4.78 18.69 -12.04
CA VAL A 440 -3.41 18.15 -11.94
C VAL A 440 -2.39 19.28 -12.01
N HIS A 441 -1.57 19.40 -10.97
CA HIS A 441 -0.62 20.50 -10.82
C HIS A 441 0.65 20.33 -11.67
N GLY A 442 1.40 21.43 -11.82
CA GLY A 442 2.68 21.47 -12.52
C GLY A 442 3.89 21.15 -11.63
N PHE A 443 5.10 21.21 -12.19
CA PHE A 443 6.35 20.91 -11.48
C PHE A 443 6.57 21.89 -10.31
N GLY A 444 6.99 21.38 -9.16
CA GLY A 444 7.26 22.19 -7.97
C GLY A 444 6.01 22.76 -7.27
N ALA A 445 4.81 22.34 -7.69
CA ALA A 445 3.55 22.72 -7.08
C ALA A 445 2.90 21.54 -6.33
N SER A 446 1.70 21.77 -5.78
CA SER A 446 0.82 20.78 -5.17
C SER A 446 -0.64 21.04 -5.59
N LEU A 447 -1.59 20.27 -5.06
CA LEU A 447 -3.03 20.54 -5.25
C LEU A 447 -3.42 21.99 -4.89
N GLN A 448 -2.70 22.65 -3.97
CA GLN A 448 -3.01 24.01 -3.50
C GLN A 448 -2.87 25.06 -4.61
N HIS A 449 -2.26 24.69 -5.74
CA HIS A 449 -2.28 25.50 -6.95
C HIS A 449 -3.72 25.83 -7.37
N PHE A 450 -4.66 24.91 -7.16
CA PHE A 450 -6.06 25.08 -7.55
C PHE A 450 -6.98 25.50 -6.40
N ARG A 451 -6.43 25.95 -5.26
CA ARG A 451 -7.22 26.22 -4.03
C ARG A 451 -8.39 27.20 -4.23
N ASP A 452 -8.25 28.15 -5.15
CA ASP A 452 -9.31 29.14 -5.45
C ASP A 452 -10.23 28.68 -6.61
N ASN A 453 -9.86 27.62 -7.31
CA ASN A 453 -10.67 27.04 -8.38
C ASN A 453 -11.59 25.94 -7.87
N ILE A 454 -11.15 25.19 -6.84
CA ILE A 454 -11.87 24.00 -6.36
C ILE A 454 -13.30 24.35 -5.89
N SER A 455 -13.46 25.33 -5.00
CA SER A 455 -14.82 25.74 -4.54
C SER A 455 -15.66 26.27 -5.70
N ASN A 456 -15.12 27.20 -6.49
CA ASN A 456 -15.89 27.85 -7.55
C ASN A 456 -16.42 26.85 -8.59
N ILE A 457 -15.60 25.86 -8.98
CA ILE A 457 -16.02 24.83 -9.92
C ILE A 457 -17.05 23.89 -9.27
N ALA A 458 -16.89 23.58 -7.98
CA ALA A 458 -17.84 22.74 -7.26
C ALA A 458 -19.20 23.44 -7.06
N ASP A 459 -19.21 24.74 -6.79
CA ASP A 459 -20.41 25.57 -6.61
C ASP A 459 -21.25 25.67 -7.90
N GLU A 460 -20.62 25.50 -9.07
CA GLU A 460 -21.31 25.40 -10.37
C GLU A 460 -21.95 24.02 -10.63
N GLY A 461 -21.86 23.08 -9.67
CA GLY A 461 -22.48 21.77 -9.76
C GLY A 461 -21.61 20.68 -10.36
N HIS A 462 -20.27 20.82 -10.24
CA HIS A 462 -19.32 19.79 -10.64
C HIS A 462 -18.74 19.03 -9.43
N ARG A 463 -18.32 17.77 -9.65
CA ARG A 463 -17.50 17.05 -8.68
C ARG A 463 -16.03 17.27 -8.99
N VAL A 464 -15.31 17.92 -8.09
CA VAL A 464 -13.93 18.34 -8.31
C VAL A 464 -12.98 17.53 -7.45
N TRP A 465 -11.99 16.92 -8.11
CA TRP A 465 -10.83 16.31 -7.47
C TRP A 465 -9.58 17.11 -7.80
N ALA A 466 -8.74 17.36 -6.80
CA ALA A 466 -7.39 17.87 -7.00
C ALA A 466 -6.41 16.94 -6.32
N ILE A 467 -5.34 16.56 -7.02
CA ILE A 467 -4.37 15.56 -6.55
C ILE A 467 -2.96 16.15 -6.48
N THR A 468 -2.18 15.77 -5.46
CA THR A 468 -0.72 16.01 -5.45
C THR A 468 0.03 14.77 -5.94
N LEU A 469 0.75 14.90 -7.06
CA LEU A 469 1.49 13.82 -7.69
C LEU A 469 2.60 13.25 -6.78
N LEU A 470 2.94 11.97 -6.99
CA LEU A 470 4.06 11.31 -6.31
C LEU A 470 5.36 12.10 -6.54
N GLY A 471 6.16 12.31 -5.49
CA GLY A 471 7.36 13.12 -5.54
C GLY A 471 7.16 14.62 -5.26
N PHE A 472 5.92 15.12 -5.20
CA PHE A 472 5.64 16.55 -5.05
C PHE A 472 4.96 16.91 -3.73
N GLY A 473 5.04 18.19 -3.34
CA GLY A 473 4.34 18.74 -2.18
C GLY A 473 4.55 17.92 -0.91
N LYS A 474 3.47 17.46 -0.31
CA LYS A 474 3.51 16.57 0.86
C LYS A 474 3.41 15.07 0.48
N SER A 475 3.29 14.72 -0.81
CA SER A 475 3.32 13.33 -1.30
C SER A 475 4.61 12.63 -0.97
N GLU A 476 4.50 11.31 -0.76
CA GLU A 476 5.66 10.48 -0.55
C GLU A 476 6.65 10.70 -1.70
N LYS A 477 7.93 10.84 -1.32
CA LYS A 477 9.06 11.02 -2.25
C LYS A 477 9.92 9.77 -2.21
N PRO A 478 9.41 8.63 -2.69
CA PRO A 478 10.19 7.41 -2.69
C PRO A 478 11.38 7.52 -3.64
N ASN A 479 12.41 6.72 -3.37
CA ASN A 479 13.57 6.58 -4.23
C ASN A 479 13.24 5.66 -5.42
N VAL A 480 12.50 6.19 -6.39
CA VAL A 480 12.10 5.51 -7.63
C VAL A 480 12.49 6.35 -8.84
N ASP A 481 12.42 5.75 -10.01
CA ASP A 481 12.63 6.45 -11.28
C ASP A 481 11.34 7.17 -11.68
N TYR A 482 11.36 8.50 -11.56
CA TYR A 482 10.24 9.36 -11.90
C TYR A 482 10.20 9.58 -13.41
N SER A 483 9.16 9.07 -14.05
CA SER A 483 8.90 9.27 -15.48
C SER A 483 7.50 9.82 -15.71
N GLU A 484 7.29 10.41 -16.88
CA GLU A 484 5.99 10.84 -17.36
C GLU A 484 4.97 9.69 -17.41
N LEU A 485 5.45 8.46 -17.70
CA LEU A 485 4.61 7.27 -17.69
C LEU A 485 4.20 6.87 -16.28
N LEU A 486 5.11 6.98 -15.29
CA LEU A 486 4.80 6.73 -13.88
C LEU A 486 3.67 7.63 -13.40
N TRP A 487 3.76 8.94 -13.66
CA TRP A 487 2.70 9.87 -13.26
C TRP A 487 1.41 9.67 -14.06
N SER A 488 1.49 9.27 -15.33
CA SER A 488 0.30 8.99 -16.15
C SER A 488 -0.44 7.74 -15.66
N GLU A 489 0.30 6.69 -15.29
CA GLU A 489 -0.29 5.50 -14.65
C GLU A 489 -0.88 5.83 -13.28
N LEU A 490 -0.26 6.72 -12.51
CA LEU A 490 -0.81 7.22 -11.26
C LEU A 490 -2.16 7.89 -11.49
N LEU A 491 -2.28 8.79 -12.47
CA LEU A 491 -3.55 9.44 -12.80
C LEU A 491 -4.61 8.43 -13.24
N ARG A 492 -4.25 7.48 -14.10
CA ARG A 492 -5.15 6.40 -14.52
C ARG A 492 -5.69 5.64 -13.32
N ASP A 493 -4.80 5.18 -12.44
CA ASP A 493 -5.18 4.39 -11.27
C ASP A 493 -5.98 5.22 -10.27
N PHE A 494 -5.70 6.53 -10.15
CA PHE A 494 -6.50 7.42 -9.33
C PHE A 494 -7.93 7.58 -9.87
N ILE A 495 -8.09 7.75 -11.18
CA ILE A 495 -9.42 7.85 -11.80
C ILE A 495 -10.19 6.54 -11.59
N VAL A 496 -9.54 5.40 -11.79
CA VAL A 496 -10.19 4.08 -11.63
C VAL A 496 -10.51 3.78 -10.16
N ASP A 497 -9.59 4.02 -9.23
CA ASP A 497 -9.75 3.57 -7.85
C ASP A 497 -10.58 4.55 -7.00
N VAL A 498 -10.39 5.86 -7.22
CA VAL A 498 -10.92 6.93 -6.38
C VAL A 498 -12.10 7.65 -7.03
N VAL A 499 -11.97 8.07 -8.29
CA VAL A 499 -13.02 8.87 -8.96
C VAL A 499 -14.17 8.00 -9.46
N ARG A 500 -13.84 6.83 -10.03
CA ARG A 500 -14.76 5.81 -10.55
C ARG A 500 -15.75 6.31 -11.61
N ASP A 501 -15.32 7.31 -12.38
CA ASP A 501 -16.10 7.94 -13.46
C ASP A 501 -15.13 8.56 -14.48
N PRO A 502 -15.45 8.64 -15.79
CA PRO A 502 -14.61 9.38 -16.72
C PRO A 502 -14.59 10.86 -16.35
N VAL A 503 -13.43 11.49 -16.46
CA VAL A 503 -13.18 12.83 -15.93
C VAL A 503 -12.88 13.85 -17.02
N HIS A 504 -13.19 15.11 -16.75
CA HIS A 504 -12.61 16.25 -17.44
C HIS A 504 -11.22 16.52 -16.84
N LEU A 505 -10.17 16.22 -17.60
CA LEU A 505 -8.79 16.38 -17.16
C LEU A 505 -8.34 17.82 -17.34
N VAL A 506 -7.88 18.47 -16.26
CA VAL A 506 -7.31 19.82 -16.31
C VAL A 506 -5.90 19.77 -15.78
N GLY A 507 -4.91 20.02 -16.63
CA GLY A 507 -3.50 19.92 -16.27
C GLY A 507 -2.72 21.20 -16.52
N ASN A 508 -1.92 21.63 -15.55
CA ASN A 508 -1.01 22.76 -15.70
C ASN A 508 0.45 22.33 -15.94
N SER A 509 1.12 22.91 -16.94
CA SER A 509 2.53 22.62 -17.26
C SER A 509 2.80 21.13 -17.44
N ILE A 510 3.72 20.51 -16.66
CA ILE A 510 3.96 19.06 -16.71
C ILE A 510 2.69 18.26 -16.40
N GLY A 511 1.78 18.77 -15.55
CA GLY A 511 0.49 18.16 -15.29
C GLY A 511 -0.38 18.10 -16.55
N GLY A 512 -0.30 19.10 -17.43
CA GLY A 512 -0.93 19.09 -18.75
C GLY A 512 -0.37 18.00 -19.65
N TYR A 513 0.96 17.85 -19.67
CA TYR A 513 1.64 16.80 -20.44
C TYR A 513 1.22 15.39 -19.98
N ILE A 514 1.19 15.17 -18.66
CA ILE A 514 0.76 13.90 -18.06
C ILE A 514 -0.72 13.62 -18.36
N CYS A 515 -1.59 14.63 -18.23
CA CYS A 515 -3.01 14.51 -18.61
C CYS A 515 -3.18 14.16 -20.09
N ALA A 516 -2.38 14.75 -20.98
CA ALA A 516 -2.41 14.45 -22.41
C ALA A 516 -1.98 13.00 -22.71
N ILE A 517 -0.93 12.50 -22.04
CA ILE A 517 -0.51 11.09 -22.15
C ILE A 517 -1.62 10.17 -21.64
N ALA A 518 -2.20 10.45 -20.47
CA ALA A 518 -3.26 9.64 -19.90
C ALA A 518 -4.50 9.59 -20.81
N ALA A 519 -4.94 10.73 -21.34
CA ALA A 519 -6.05 10.82 -22.29
C ALA A 519 -5.75 10.10 -23.62
N GLY A 520 -4.50 10.16 -24.10
CA GLY A 520 -4.09 9.48 -25.33
C GLY A 520 -3.97 7.96 -25.20
N LEU A 521 -3.50 7.47 -24.05
CA LEU A 521 -3.34 6.02 -23.80
C LEU A 521 -4.65 5.36 -23.35
N TRP A 522 -5.47 6.06 -22.58
CA TRP A 522 -6.74 5.56 -22.03
C TRP A 522 -7.88 6.55 -22.30
N PRO A 523 -8.30 6.72 -23.56
CA PRO A 523 -9.30 7.72 -23.94
C PRO A 523 -10.65 7.52 -23.26
N SER A 524 -10.99 6.30 -22.85
CA SER A 524 -12.21 6.01 -22.11
C SER A 524 -12.27 6.66 -20.72
N LEU A 525 -11.13 7.05 -20.13
CA LEU A 525 -11.07 7.71 -18.83
C LEU A 525 -11.29 9.24 -18.91
N ALA A 526 -11.23 9.83 -20.10
CA ALA A 526 -11.21 11.28 -20.28
C ALA A 526 -12.38 11.76 -21.14
N ASN A 527 -13.33 12.50 -20.54
CA ASN A 527 -14.42 13.16 -21.27
C ASN A 527 -13.93 14.38 -22.05
N SER A 528 -13.00 15.13 -21.47
CA SER A 528 -12.31 16.25 -22.13
C SER A 528 -10.94 16.49 -21.53
N LEU A 529 -10.11 17.27 -22.24
CA LEU A 529 -8.76 17.63 -21.82
C LEU A 529 -8.58 19.15 -21.91
N VAL A 530 -8.20 19.78 -20.81
CA VAL A 530 -7.89 21.21 -20.69
C VAL A 530 -6.42 21.36 -20.32
N LEU A 531 -5.67 22.05 -21.18
CA LEU A 531 -4.23 22.25 -21.05
C LEU A 531 -3.93 23.70 -20.67
N LEU A 532 -3.41 23.90 -19.46
CA LEU A 532 -3.02 25.21 -18.94
C LEU A 532 -1.50 25.34 -19.05
N ASN A 533 -1.00 26.19 -19.97
CA ASN A 533 0.44 26.40 -20.17
C ASN A 533 1.26 25.08 -20.18
N SER A 534 0.75 24.07 -20.89
CA SER A 534 1.25 22.68 -20.81
C SER A 534 2.69 22.55 -21.27
N ALA A 535 3.43 21.66 -20.61
CA ALA A 535 4.71 21.17 -21.11
C ALA A 535 4.48 20.16 -22.26
N GLY A 536 5.54 19.88 -23.01
CA GLY A 536 5.49 18.98 -24.17
C GLY A 536 4.94 19.64 -25.43
N SER A 537 5.36 19.14 -26.59
CA SER A 537 4.86 19.64 -27.87
C SER A 537 3.50 19.00 -28.17
N VAL A 538 2.44 19.80 -28.13
CA VAL A 538 1.07 19.40 -28.55
C VAL A 538 0.92 19.49 -30.08
N VAL A 539 1.99 19.85 -30.80
CA VAL A 539 2.00 20.01 -32.25
C VAL A 539 2.29 18.65 -32.92
N PRO A 540 1.42 18.15 -33.82
CA PRO A 540 1.43 16.76 -34.33
C PRO A 540 2.68 16.30 -35.11
N ASN A 541 3.66 17.18 -35.37
CA ASN A 541 4.86 16.88 -36.17
C ASN A 541 6.16 16.78 -35.36
N TYR A 542 6.11 16.74 -34.02
CA TYR A 542 7.30 16.52 -33.21
C TYR A 542 7.49 15.02 -32.93
N SER A 543 8.59 14.46 -33.43
CA SER A 543 8.99 13.08 -33.22
C SER A 543 8.99 12.73 -31.73
N PHE A 544 8.52 11.51 -31.41
CA PHE A 544 8.67 10.89 -30.09
C PHE A 544 10.07 11.19 -29.55
N ILE A 545 10.13 11.87 -28.39
CA ILE A 545 11.39 11.92 -27.63
C ILE A 545 11.71 10.45 -27.33
N PRO A 546 12.84 9.91 -27.78
CA PRO A 546 13.21 8.54 -27.45
C PRO A 546 13.20 8.45 -25.92
N LEU A 547 12.59 7.39 -25.38
CA LEU A 547 12.69 7.02 -23.97
C LEU A 547 14.17 7.09 -23.62
N SER A 548 14.60 8.19 -22.98
CA SER A 548 15.99 8.34 -22.64
C SER A 548 16.28 7.25 -21.63
N LYS A 549 17.22 6.35 -21.95
CA LYS A 549 17.85 5.55 -20.90
C LYS A 549 18.45 6.58 -19.94
N GLU A 550 17.85 6.71 -18.75
CA GLU A 550 18.35 7.59 -17.71
C GLU A 550 19.79 7.19 -17.41
N GLY A 551 20.72 8.05 -17.80
CA GLY A 551 22.12 7.89 -17.43
C GLY A 551 22.26 8.13 -15.92
N ARG A 552 23.16 7.39 -15.27
CA ARG A 552 23.57 7.64 -13.88
C ARG A 552 23.82 9.14 -13.68
N THR A 553 23.07 9.76 -12.75
CA THR A 553 23.25 11.17 -12.41
C THR A 553 24.69 11.41 -11.94
N SER A 554 25.46 12.17 -12.73
CA SER A 554 26.85 12.50 -12.41
C SER A 554 26.91 13.28 -11.09
N TRP A 555 28.03 13.21 -10.37
CA TRP A 555 28.22 14.00 -9.14
C TRP A 555 28.07 15.52 -9.40
N LEU A 556 28.42 15.99 -10.61
CA LEU A 556 28.22 17.37 -11.06
C LEU A 556 26.73 17.74 -11.12
N SER A 557 25.88 16.87 -11.68
CA SER A 557 24.43 17.10 -11.71
C SER A 557 23.83 17.17 -10.30
N ARG A 558 24.32 16.34 -9.36
CA ARG A 558 23.92 16.40 -7.95
C ARG A 558 24.35 17.69 -7.27
N LEU A 559 25.56 18.19 -7.57
CA LEU A 559 26.04 19.46 -7.03
C LEU A 559 25.26 20.65 -7.61
N GLN A 560 25.00 20.66 -8.92
CA GLN A 560 24.16 21.67 -9.57
C GLN A 560 22.75 21.70 -8.97
N ALA A 561 22.13 20.54 -8.78
CA ALA A 561 20.81 20.45 -8.14
C ALA A 561 20.84 21.02 -6.72
N ARG A 562 21.87 20.72 -5.92
CA ARG A 562 22.05 21.28 -4.57
C ARG A 562 22.23 22.81 -4.58
N LEU A 563 23.00 23.35 -5.53
CA LEU A 563 23.19 24.80 -5.67
C LEU A 563 21.90 25.50 -6.12
N LEU A 564 21.18 24.92 -7.08
CA LEU A 564 19.88 25.41 -7.52
C LEU A 564 18.87 25.41 -6.35
N LEU A 565 18.86 24.35 -5.55
CA LEU A 565 18.07 24.23 -4.34
C LEU A 565 18.34 25.35 -3.33
N LEU A 566 19.62 25.63 -3.06
CA LEU A 566 20.02 26.73 -2.17
C LEU A 566 19.58 28.09 -2.72
N PHE A 567 19.73 28.30 -4.03
CA PHE A 567 19.26 29.51 -4.70
C PHE A 567 17.73 29.68 -4.59
N LEU A 568 16.96 28.63 -4.89
CA LEU A 568 15.51 28.64 -4.82
C LEU A 568 15.02 28.86 -3.38
N ARG A 569 15.64 28.23 -2.38
CA ARG A 569 15.33 28.48 -0.95
C ARG A 569 15.47 29.95 -0.56
N SER A 570 16.46 30.65 -1.12
CA SER A 570 16.71 32.05 -0.78
C SER A 570 15.83 33.03 -1.56
N ARG A 571 15.45 32.71 -2.81
CA ARG A 571 14.77 33.66 -3.71
C ARG A 571 13.33 33.31 -4.10
N ALA A 572 12.80 32.14 -3.76
CA ALA A 572 11.48 31.67 -4.20
C ALA A 572 10.36 32.68 -3.94
N GLY A 573 10.28 33.26 -2.74
CA GLY A 573 9.23 34.23 -2.41
C GLY A 573 9.28 35.51 -3.26
N GLY A 574 10.48 36.02 -3.56
CA GLY A 574 10.66 37.19 -4.42
C GLY A 574 10.32 36.91 -5.88
N ILE A 575 10.75 35.73 -6.37
CA ILE A 575 10.42 35.26 -7.73
C ILE A 575 8.91 35.09 -7.87
N LEU A 576 8.26 34.44 -6.91
CA LEU A 576 6.81 34.25 -6.91
C LEU A 576 6.04 35.56 -6.93
N LYS A 577 6.44 36.56 -6.14
CA LYS A 577 5.79 37.88 -6.17
C LYS A 577 5.84 38.54 -7.55
N GLY A 578 6.91 38.32 -8.32
CA GLY A 578 7.02 38.77 -9.71
C GLY A 578 6.01 38.10 -10.66
N TYR A 579 5.56 36.88 -10.36
CA TYR A 579 4.59 36.13 -11.16
C TYR A 579 3.14 36.26 -10.68
N TYR A 580 2.89 36.94 -9.55
CA TYR A 580 1.55 37.29 -9.05
C TYR A 580 1.30 38.81 -9.17
N PRO A 581 1.31 39.39 -10.38
CA PRO A 581 1.33 40.84 -10.57
C PRO A 581 0.08 41.56 -10.05
N THR A 582 -1.06 40.86 -9.94
CA THR A 582 -2.35 41.47 -9.58
C THR A 582 -2.76 41.24 -8.12
N ARG A 583 -2.17 40.25 -7.43
CA ARG A 583 -2.49 39.89 -6.03
C ARG A 583 -1.25 39.36 -5.32
N THR A 584 -0.26 40.22 -5.12
CA THR A 584 1.02 39.84 -4.49
C THR A 584 0.86 39.37 -3.05
N GLU A 585 -0.19 39.77 -2.34
CA GLU A 585 -0.54 39.26 -1.00
C GLU A 585 -0.83 37.74 -0.98
N ARG A 586 -1.11 37.13 -2.14
CA ARG A 586 -1.32 35.68 -2.27
C ARG A 586 -0.05 34.87 -2.25
N VAL A 587 1.12 35.50 -2.38
CA VAL A 587 2.41 34.87 -2.11
C VAL A 587 2.63 34.89 -0.60
N ASP A 588 1.83 34.08 0.08
CA ASP A 588 1.88 33.91 1.52
C ASP A 588 2.99 32.94 1.92
N LYS A 589 3.37 33.00 3.19
CA LYS A 589 4.43 32.14 3.74
C LYS A 589 4.12 30.64 3.55
N PRO A 590 2.87 30.15 3.75
CA PRO A 590 2.50 28.77 3.46
C PRO A 590 2.79 28.33 2.01
N LEU A 591 2.43 29.13 1.00
CA LEU A 591 2.68 28.80 -0.40
C LEU A 591 4.18 28.74 -0.72
N VAL A 592 4.96 29.70 -0.20
CA VAL A 592 6.42 29.73 -0.41
C VAL A 592 7.10 28.52 0.25
N ASP A 593 6.70 28.18 1.48
CA ASP A 593 7.22 27.03 2.22
C ASP A 593 6.86 25.71 1.53
N GLU A 594 5.69 25.62 0.91
CA GLU A 594 5.25 24.45 0.15
C GLU A 594 6.04 24.27 -1.16
N ILE A 595 6.29 25.36 -1.89
CA ILE A 595 7.09 25.33 -3.11
C ILE A 595 8.54 24.96 -2.80
N ILE A 596 9.14 25.54 -1.76
CA ILE A 596 10.50 25.19 -1.32
C ILE A 596 10.58 23.70 -0.94
N ARG A 597 9.52 23.15 -0.35
CA ARG A 597 9.44 21.74 0.01
C ARG A 597 9.31 20.81 -1.19
N ALA A 598 8.65 21.24 -2.26
CA ALA A 598 8.52 20.44 -3.48
C ALA A 598 9.84 20.26 -4.24
N VAL A 599 10.85 21.08 -3.95
CA VAL A 599 12.18 20.97 -4.58
C VAL A 599 13.13 20.02 -3.81
N ILE A 600 12.84 19.73 -2.53
CA ILE A 600 13.64 18.90 -1.62
C ILE A 600 13.09 17.48 -1.61
#